data_AF-A0A7J6PDR2-F1
#
_entry.id   AF-A0A7J6PDR2-F1
#
_cell.length_a   1.000
_cell.length_b   1.000
_cell.length_c   1.000
_cell.angle_alpha   90.00
_cell.angle_beta   90.00
_cell.angle_gamma   90.00
#
_symmetry.space_group_name_H-M   'P 1'
#
loop_
_entity.id
_entity.type
_entity.pdbx_description
1 polymer ?
#
loop_
_entity_poly.entity_id
_entity_poly.type
_entity_poly.pdbx_seq_one_letter_code
_entity_poly.pdbx_strand_id
1 'polypeptide(L)'
;MSSSSSSSSSSPPPDPDKKTESSGSRNGSSNFECNICFDQATDPVVTRCGHLFCWSCLDQWLDRSGECPVCKAGVTRENVIPLYGRGGSEEHPVDPRKKPRARPKGERPPVQQRRNWFGWGGDSEGHAMKLRDHNFISILEPDSRSFLLYMRATTAGMSKMKMKVSTGTNWVRERSSKEFKVAEALMVDVYGDWKTESFPKPLPPDEAGPGGHDGHQRRYLWTDAFGVLNFISLSKGFPGRSSEFLGAAGKLIKTVHETLGTPRSIELPMLTDPDRPGYYKGLRIGKLHARASSDAGMKFDGMYWHYVDKWLFALIRYHQATRSAEALDDALRLVTNVHPYFCVPGQGVRWKLNADMKPIAGLEEAHPNHDAETAYIIYNVLDGLRPGQVDKEIADLTGPFRAYLQVADQHVSSKSDRQRSSLFPRSSRAPPSGDPLGYGLTWWTNQFLRGPMAERERAALVEMAPYAIDRRYAKSLPFRLYGALLGARISGVPSIVDACSDFIERLIPVEMSVGCGEVEHSAINKVMLAAALCPGEWAKREDDPSVG
;
A
#
# COMPACT_ATOMS: atom_id res chain seq x y z
N MET A 1 65.94 52.81 -28.76
CA MET A 1 64.93 53.24 -27.79
C MET A 1 64.96 52.23 -26.64
N SER A 2 65.25 52.75 -25.45
CA SER A 2 65.15 52.26 -24.05
C SER A 2 64.52 50.88 -23.77
N SER A 3 64.82 50.09 -22.74
CA SER A 3 65.87 49.99 -21.70
C SER A 3 65.55 48.68 -20.93
N SER A 4 66.56 47.97 -20.44
CA SER A 4 66.41 46.85 -19.48
C SER A 4 66.82 47.32 -18.08
N SER A 5 66.02 47.04 -17.04
CA SER A 5 66.50 46.61 -15.70
C SER A 5 65.35 46.50 -14.67
N SER A 6 65.45 45.45 -13.86
CA SER A 6 64.57 44.91 -12.82
C SER A 6 64.59 45.65 -11.46
N SER A 7 63.52 45.50 -10.65
CA SER A 7 63.62 45.19 -9.20
C SER A 7 62.25 44.92 -8.50
N SER A 8 62.11 43.70 -8.00
CA SER A 8 61.56 43.21 -6.70
C SER A 8 60.47 43.93 -5.87
N SER A 9 59.56 43.08 -5.38
CA SER A 9 58.96 42.96 -4.02
C SER A 9 57.62 43.63 -3.69
N SER A 10 56.63 42.83 -3.24
CA SER A 10 55.72 43.13 -2.11
C SER A 10 54.90 41.91 -1.64
N SER A 11 54.98 41.65 -0.34
CA SER A 11 54.21 40.67 0.47
C SER A 11 52.82 41.21 0.87
N PRO A 12 51.88 40.37 1.38
CA PRO A 12 50.56 40.81 1.84
C PRO A 12 50.53 41.17 3.34
N PRO A 13 49.71 42.13 3.79
CA PRO A 13 49.42 42.34 5.21
C PRO A 13 47.99 41.91 5.64
N PRO A 14 47.69 41.84 6.96
CA PRO A 14 46.67 40.97 7.57
C PRO A 14 45.45 41.67 8.28
N ASP A 15 44.52 40.80 8.73
CA ASP A 15 43.32 40.82 9.63
C ASP A 15 43.07 41.98 10.63
N PRO A 16 41.83 42.25 11.17
CA PRO A 16 41.16 41.32 12.13
C PRO A 16 39.62 41.36 12.33
N ASP A 17 39.14 40.32 13.03
CA ASP A 17 37.87 40.08 13.75
C ASP A 17 37.01 41.27 14.25
N LYS A 18 35.68 41.12 14.13
CA LYS A 18 34.73 41.38 15.24
C LYS A 18 33.43 40.55 15.13
N LYS A 19 33.24 39.65 16.10
CA LYS A 19 32.03 38.85 16.34
C LYS A 19 30.81 39.69 16.71
N THR A 20 29.61 39.26 16.29
CA THR A 20 28.47 39.12 17.21
C THR A 20 27.47 38.08 16.68
N GLU A 21 27.16 37.10 17.52
CA GLU A 21 26.13 36.08 17.32
C GLU A 21 24.73 36.71 17.41
N SER A 22 23.80 36.25 16.56
CA SER A 22 22.40 36.14 17.00
C SER A 22 21.79 34.84 16.45
N SER A 23 21.37 34.03 17.42
CA SER A 23 20.57 32.83 17.29
C SER A 23 19.30 33.06 16.46
N GLY A 24 19.05 32.21 15.45
CA GLY A 24 17.83 32.25 14.67
C GLY A 24 17.62 30.98 13.86
N SER A 25 16.80 30.08 14.42
CA SER A 25 16.27 28.86 13.82
C SER A 25 15.93 29.00 12.34
N ARG A 26 16.68 28.34 11.45
CA ARG A 26 16.26 28.13 10.06
C ARG A 26 15.35 26.92 10.00
N ASN A 27 14.08 27.17 10.31
CA ASN A 27 12.97 26.29 9.98
C ASN A 27 12.92 26.17 8.45
N GLY A 28 13.09 24.97 7.91
CA GLY A 28 13.00 24.69 6.47
C GLY A 28 11.57 24.74 5.96
N SER A 29 10.89 25.87 6.12
CA SER A 29 9.64 26.15 5.43
C SER A 29 9.95 26.32 3.94
N SER A 30 9.42 25.44 3.09
CA SER A 30 9.37 25.69 1.66
C SER A 30 8.48 26.93 1.46
N ASN A 31 9.12 28.09 1.33
CA ASN A 31 8.41 29.36 1.27
C ASN A 31 7.68 29.47 -0.07
N PHE A 32 6.42 29.90 -0.05
CA PHE A 32 5.69 30.27 -1.26
C PHE A 32 6.29 31.57 -1.81
N GLU A 33 7.34 31.48 -2.63
CA GLU A 33 8.09 32.64 -3.15
C GLU A 33 7.42 33.25 -4.39
N CYS A 34 7.35 34.58 -4.45
CA CYS A 34 6.81 35.31 -5.59
C CYS A 34 7.82 35.35 -6.75
N ASN A 35 7.38 34.97 -7.95
CA ASN A 35 8.24 34.97 -9.16
C ASN A 35 8.55 36.37 -9.75
N ILE A 36 8.35 37.45 -8.98
CA ILE A 36 8.70 38.84 -9.38
C ILE A 36 9.64 39.45 -8.34
N CYS A 37 9.27 39.44 -7.06
CA CYS A 37 10.11 40.00 -6.00
C CYS A 37 11.06 38.97 -5.36
N PHE A 38 10.84 37.67 -5.61
CA PHE A 38 11.61 36.55 -5.04
C PHE A 38 11.56 36.45 -3.51
N ASP A 39 10.69 37.22 -2.86
CA ASP A 39 10.37 37.11 -1.43
C ASP A 39 9.16 36.19 -1.21
N GLN A 40 8.88 35.86 0.06
CA GLN A 40 7.66 35.18 0.46
C GLN A 40 6.43 35.99 -0.03
N ALA A 41 5.51 35.30 -0.68
CA ALA A 41 4.39 35.94 -1.36
C ALA A 41 3.34 36.48 -0.38
N THR A 42 3.24 37.81 -0.30
CA THR A 42 2.18 38.52 0.41
C THR A 42 0.94 38.63 -0.49
N ASP A 43 -0.24 38.32 0.07
CA ASP A 43 -1.49 38.17 -0.70
C ASP A 43 -1.30 37.28 -1.94
N PRO A 44 -0.92 36.00 -1.77
CA PRO A 44 -0.42 35.15 -2.85
C PRO A 44 -1.51 34.83 -3.88
N VAL A 45 -1.22 35.12 -5.15
CA VAL A 45 -2.08 34.80 -6.28
C VAL A 45 -1.40 33.85 -7.25
N VAL A 46 -2.21 33.03 -7.92
CA VAL A 46 -1.74 32.10 -8.95
C VAL A 46 -2.48 32.37 -10.25
N THR A 47 -1.73 32.40 -11.36
CA THR A 47 -2.29 32.49 -12.71
C THR A 47 -2.89 31.15 -13.13
N ARG A 48 -3.76 31.10 -14.15
CA ARG A 48 -4.30 29.81 -14.67
C ARG A 48 -3.21 28.84 -15.15
N CYS A 49 -2.02 29.33 -15.50
CA CYS A 49 -0.87 28.50 -15.86
C CYS A 49 -0.04 27.99 -14.65
N GLY A 50 -0.42 28.34 -13.41
CA GLY A 50 0.16 27.76 -12.20
C GLY A 50 1.31 28.54 -11.55
N HIS A 51 1.70 29.71 -12.07
CA HIS A 51 2.79 30.51 -11.48
C HIS A 51 2.30 31.43 -10.36
N LEU A 52 3.12 31.54 -9.30
CA LEU A 52 2.76 32.21 -8.05
C LEU A 52 3.43 33.58 -7.89
N PHE A 53 2.65 34.57 -7.45
CA PHE A 53 3.09 35.95 -7.28
C PHE A 53 2.43 36.61 -6.05
N CYS A 54 3.02 37.69 -5.54
CA CYS A 54 2.29 38.67 -4.74
C CYS A 54 1.24 39.35 -5.62
N TRP A 55 0.05 39.64 -5.07
CA TRP A 55 -0.96 40.39 -5.83
C TRP A 55 -0.44 41.75 -6.31
N SER A 56 0.26 42.49 -5.45
CA SER A 56 0.83 43.80 -5.78
C SER A 56 1.83 43.74 -6.95
N CYS A 57 2.65 42.67 -7.01
CA CYS A 57 3.63 42.48 -8.07
C CYS A 57 2.95 42.13 -9.40
N LEU A 58 1.97 41.24 -9.38
CA LEU A 58 1.27 40.84 -10.59
C LEU A 58 0.37 41.98 -11.12
N ASP A 59 -0.33 42.71 -10.26
CA ASP A 59 -1.21 43.82 -10.67
C ASP A 59 -0.42 44.93 -11.39
N GLN A 60 0.78 45.29 -10.90
CA GLN A 60 1.67 46.26 -11.56
C GLN A 60 2.22 45.73 -12.89
N TRP A 61 2.45 44.42 -13.01
CA TRP A 61 2.89 43.80 -14.26
C TRP A 61 1.79 43.87 -15.32
N LEU A 62 0.55 43.61 -14.91
CA LEU A 62 -0.64 43.61 -15.78
C LEU A 62 -1.02 45.00 -16.30
N ASP A 63 -0.44 46.09 -15.78
CA ASP A 63 -0.54 47.41 -16.41
C ASP A 63 0.29 47.55 -17.69
N ARG A 64 1.33 46.71 -17.85
CA ARG A 64 2.26 46.75 -19.00
C ARG A 64 2.10 45.59 -19.95
N SER A 65 1.68 44.42 -19.47
CA SER A 65 1.58 43.20 -20.28
C SER A 65 0.47 42.30 -19.76
N GLY A 66 -0.40 41.82 -20.66
CA GLY A 66 -1.43 40.83 -20.37
C GLY A 66 -0.92 39.38 -20.37
N GLU A 67 0.37 39.17 -20.12
CA GLU A 67 1.02 37.86 -20.17
C GLU A 67 1.71 37.51 -18.84
N CYS A 68 1.78 36.22 -18.53
CA CYS A 68 2.49 35.72 -17.38
C CYS A 68 4.00 36.05 -17.46
N PRO A 69 4.60 36.64 -16.41
CA PRO A 69 6.03 36.98 -16.40
C PRO A 69 6.95 35.80 -16.72
N VAL A 70 6.56 34.59 -16.27
CA VAL A 70 7.38 33.36 -16.36
C VAL A 70 7.21 32.66 -17.71
N CYS A 71 5.98 32.32 -18.11
CA CYS A 71 5.72 31.48 -19.28
C CYS A 71 4.98 32.16 -20.44
N LYS A 72 4.70 33.46 -20.34
CA LYS A 72 4.01 34.26 -21.36
C LYS A 72 2.57 33.86 -21.70
N ALA A 73 1.97 32.91 -20.96
CA ALA A 73 0.55 32.59 -21.10
C ALA A 73 -0.33 33.82 -20.82
N GLY A 74 -1.46 33.97 -21.50
CA GLY A 74 -2.38 35.10 -21.31
C GLY A 74 -2.94 35.16 -19.88
N VAL A 75 -2.91 36.34 -19.27
CA VAL A 75 -3.38 36.63 -17.92
C VAL A 75 -4.20 37.91 -17.93
N THR A 76 -5.42 37.83 -17.41
CA THR A 76 -6.25 39.00 -17.11
C THR A 76 -6.51 39.07 -15.60
N ARG A 77 -6.87 40.25 -15.08
CA ARG A 77 -7.09 40.45 -13.63
C ARG A 77 -8.23 39.59 -13.10
N GLU A 78 -9.20 39.26 -13.94
CA GLU A 78 -10.39 38.45 -13.65
C GLU A 78 -10.05 36.96 -13.61
N ASN A 79 -8.99 36.54 -14.29
CA ASN A 79 -8.60 35.13 -14.42
C ASN A 79 -7.47 34.72 -13.46
N VAL A 80 -7.18 35.53 -12.45
CA VAL A 80 -6.19 35.25 -11.41
C VAL A 80 -6.86 34.62 -10.19
N ILE A 81 -6.29 33.54 -9.67
CA ILE A 81 -6.85 32.78 -8.55
C ILE A 81 -6.19 33.22 -7.24
N PRO A 82 -6.97 33.78 -6.29
CA PRO A 82 -6.46 34.12 -4.97
C PRO A 82 -6.21 32.85 -4.12
N LEU A 83 -5.01 32.69 -3.56
CA LEU A 83 -4.71 31.64 -2.57
C LEU A 83 -4.89 32.16 -1.14
N TYR A 84 -5.55 31.37 -0.29
CA TYR A 84 -5.74 31.66 1.13
C TYR A 84 -5.08 30.54 1.94
N GLY A 85 -3.98 30.84 2.65
CA GLY A 85 -3.24 29.89 3.50
C GLY A 85 -3.23 30.30 4.97
N ARG A 86 -2.83 29.39 5.87
CA ARG A 86 -2.57 29.71 7.29
C ARG A 86 -1.08 30.03 7.48
N GLY A 87 -0.76 31.30 7.70
CA GLY A 87 0.59 31.77 8.02
C GLY A 87 0.68 33.30 7.85
N GLY A 88 0.98 34.00 8.96
CA GLY A 88 1.48 35.37 9.06
C GLY A 88 0.92 36.44 8.12
N SER A 89 -0.21 37.05 8.49
CA SER A 89 -0.49 38.43 8.09
C SER A 89 0.31 39.37 8.99
N GLU A 90 1.60 39.54 8.73
CA GLU A 90 2.26 40.78 9.15
C GLU A 90 2.16 41.75 7.99
N GLU A 91 1.42 42.83 8.21
CA GLU A 91 1.28 43.92 7.24
C GLU A 91 2.68 44.49 6.94
N HIS A 92 3.24 44.11 5.80
CA HIS A 92 4.37 44.85 5.25
C HIS A 92 3.92 46.31 5.06
N PRO A 93 4.71 47.31 5.53
CA PRO A 93 4.36 48.71 5.36
C PRO A 93 4.29 49.04 3.87
N VAL A 94 3.09 49.05 3.29
CA VAL A 94 2.89 49.51 1.92
C VAL A 94 2.87 51.02 1.95
N ASP A 95 3.77 51.66 1.19
CA ASP A 95 3.74 53.10 0.92
C ASP A 95 2.29 53.53 0.57
N PRO A 96 1.66 54.45 1.34
CA PRO A 96 0.27 54.87 1.14
C PRO A 96 -0.04 55.37 -0.28
N ARG A 97 0.98 55.71 -1.07
CA ARG A 97 0.87 56.20 -2.45
C ARG A 97 0.83 55.09 -3.51
N LYS A 98 1.08 53.84 -3.13
CA LYS A 98 1.16 52.67 -4.04
C LYS A 98 0.21 51.54 -3.61
N LYS A 99 -1.03 51.86 -3.25
CA LYS A 99 -2.02 50.80 -2.96
C LYS A 99 -2.35 50.07 -4.28
N PRO A 100 -2.04 48.77 -4.40
CA PRO A 100 -2.50 47.98 -5.54
C PRO A 100 -4.02 47.96 -5.56
N ARG A 101 -4.61 47.65 -6.72
CA ARG A 101 -6.06 47.49 -6.83
C ARG A 101 -6.54 46.42 -5.85
N ALA A 102 -7.83 46.41 -5.52
CA ALA A 102 -8.37 45.37 -4.66
C ALA A 102 -8.13 43.99 -5.29
N ARG A 103 -7.58 43.07 -4.50
CA ARG A 103 -7.33 41.69 -4.93
C ARG A 103 -8.64 41.01 -5.35
N PRO A 104 -8.65 40.24 -6.45
CA PRO A 104 -9.80 39.43 -6.84
C PRO A 104 -10.28 38.56 -5.66
N LYS A 105 -11.59 38.54 -5.44
CA LYS A 105 -12.19 37.67 -4.42
C LYS A 105 -12.29 36.26 -4.99
N GLY A 106 -12.06 35.25 -4.15
CA GLY A 106 -12.29 33.87 -4.55
C GLY A 106 -13.75 33.67 -4.95
N GLU A 107 -13.99 33.15 -6.15
CA GLU A 107 -15.31 32.75 -6.60
C GLU A 107 -15.78 31.54 -5.78
N ARG A 108 -16.94 31.67 -5.12
CA ARG A 108 -17.62 30.56 -4.46
C ARG A 108 -18.77 30.10 -5.36
N PRO A 109 -18.66 28.97 -6.06
CA PRO A 109 -19.80 28.45 -6.81
C PRO A 109 -20.97 28.16 -5.85
N PRO A 110 -22.23 28.41 -6.26
CA PRO A 110 -23.39 28.20 -5.41
C PRO A 110 -23.52 26.73 -4.99
N VAL A 111 -23.93 26.50 -3.74
CA VAL A 111 -24.20 25.16 -3.21
C VAL A 111 -25.48 24.63 -3.87
N GLN A 112 -25.40 23.52 -4.61
CA GLN A 112 -26.60 22.86 -5.16
C GLN A 112 -27.47 22.33 -4.01
N GLN A 113 -28.71 22.82 -3.90
CA GLN A 113 -29.69 22.35 -2.92
C GLN A 113 -30.11 20.89 -3.22
N ARG A 114 -29.98 19.99 -2.23
CA ARG A 114 -30.53 18.62 -2.29
C ARG A 114 -31.90 18.56 -1.61
N ARG A 115 -32.93 18.04 -2.32
CA ARG A 115 -34.27 17.73 -1.78
C ARG A 115 -34.20 16.53 -0.82
N ASN A 116 -34.80 16.65 0.37
CA ASN A 116 -34.92 15.59 1.39
C ASN A 116 -35.89 14.48 0.94
N TRP A 117 -35.53 13.21 1.14
CA TRP A 117 -36.41 12.05 0.91
C TRP A 117 -36.40 11.10 2.13
N PHE A 118 -37.46 11.18 2.94
CA PHE A 118 -37.90 10.15 3.90
C PHE A 118 -39.31 9.71 3.46
N GLY A 119 -39.53 8.41 3.24
CA GLY A 119 -40.87 7.85 2.96
C GLY A 119 -40.85 6.46 2.34
N TRP A 120 -41.46 5.50 3.04
CA TRP A 120 -41.71 4.12 2.62
C TRP A 120 -42.84 4.02 1.57
N GLY A 121 -42.76 3.05 0.65
CA GLY A 121 -43.93 2.44 -0.03
C GLY A 121 -43.94 2.48 -1.57
N GLY A 122 -44.07 1.29 -2.18
CA GLY A 122 -44.94 1.03 -3.35
C GLY A 122 -44.50 1.46 -4.76
N ASP A 123 -44.17 0.45 -5.56
CA ASP A 123 -44.50 0.24 -6.99
C ASP A 123 -43.89 1.10 -8.12
N SER A 124 -43.22 0.37 -9.02
CA SER A 124 -43.12 0.48 -10.50
C SER A 124 -42.95 1.86 -11.18
N GLU A 125 -41.76 2.09 -11.74
CA GLU A 125 -41.46 2.10 -13.20
C GLU A 125 -40.09 2.76 -13.45
N GLY A 126 -39.36 2.25 -14.45
CA GLY A 126 -37.93 2.53 -14.64
C GLY A 126 -37.61 3.91 -15.20
N HIS A 127 -36.37 4.35 -14.97
CA HIS A 127 -35.38 4.64 -16.00
C HIS A 127 -34.05 5.03 -15.34
N ALA A 128 -32.97 4.74 -16.06
CA ALA A 128 -31.58 4.79 -15.66
C ALA A 128 -31.11 6.14 -15.07
N MET A 129 -30.08 6.08 -14.22
CA MET A 129 -28.72 6.61 -14.52
C MET A 129 -28.01 7.28 -13.33
N LYS A 130 -26.80 6.76 -13.06
CA LYS A 130 -25.57 7.41 -12.58
C LYS A 130 -25.43 7.85 -11.12
N LEU A 131 -24.69 7.00 -10.41
CA LEU A 131 -23.69 7.29 -9.37
C LEU A 131 -22.86 8.55 -9.66
N ARG A 132 -22.62 9.38 -8.63
CA ARG A 132 -21.30 9.51 -7.99
C ARG A 132 -21.23 10.50 -6.81
N ASP A 133 -20.56 10.00 -5.78
CA ASP A 133 -19.58 10.63 -4.89
C ASP A 133 -20.01 11.55 -3.73
N HIS A 134 -20.11 10.90 -2.56
CA HIS A 134 -19.32 11.10 -1.33
C HIS A 134 -18.99 12.53 -0.85
N ASN A 135 -19.63 12.90 0.27
CA ASN A 135 -19.08 13.82 1.27
C ASN A 135 -19.13 13.11 2.64
N PHE A 136 -18.04 12.42 2.99
CA PHE A 136 -17.69 12.12 4.38
C PHE A 136 -16.65 13.18 4.77
N ILE A 137 -16.99 14.05 5.72
CA ILE A 137 -16.14 14.66 6.76
C ILE A 137 -16.92 15.82 7.39
N SER A 138 -17.50 15.54 8.54
CA SER A 138 -17.37 16.38 9.73
C SER A 138 -17.65 15.47 10.92
N ILE A 139 -17.05 15.78 12.06
CA ILE A 139 -17.03 15.05 13.34
C ILE A 139 -15.66 14.36 13.58
N LEU A 140 -14.96 14.92 14.58
CA LEU A 140 -13.80 14.42 15.36
C LEU A 140 -12.40 14.90 14.95
N GLU A 141 -12.05 16.12 15.36
CA GLU A 141 -10.71 16.41 15.89
C GLU A 141 -10.63 15.94 17.34
N PRO A 142 -9.50 15.34 17.76
CA PRO A 142 -8.80 15.91 18.90
C PRO A 142 -7.28 16.00 18.72
N ASP A 143 -6.74 17.01 19.37
CA ASP A 143 -5.37 17.51 19.36
C ASP A 143 -4.30 16.47 19.74
N SER A 144 -3.22 16.49 18.97
CA SER A 144 -2.04 15.61 18.95
C SER A 144 -1.17 15.57 20.22
N ARG A 145 -1.58 16.20 21.33
CA ARG A 145 -0.92 16.06 22.65
C ARG A 145 -1.54 15.00 23.55
N SER A 146 -2.70 14.46 23.18
CA SER A 146 -3.50 13.57 24.05
C SER A 146 -3.03 12.10 24.04
N PHE A 147 -2.29 11.66 23.01
CA PHE A 147 -1.88 10.25 22.85
C PHE A 147 -0.66 9.85 23.71
N LEU A 148 0.30 10.77 23.89
CA LEU A 148 1.47 10.53 24.76
C LEU A 148 1.13 10.63 26.26
N LEU A 149 0.08 11.39 26.62
CA LEU A 149 -0.48 11.41 27.97
C LEU A 149 -1.29 10.14 28.26
N TYR A 150 -1.97 9.57 27.26
CA TYR A 150 -2.70 8.31 27.39
C TYR A 150 -1.75 7.12 27.67
N MET A 151 -0.59 7.06 27.00
CA MET A 151 0.42 6.01 27.23
C MET A 151 1.17 6.14 28.57
N ARG A 152 1.24 7.35 29.17
CA ARG A 152 1.85 7.56 30.50
C ARG A 152 0.86 7.37 31.65
N ALA A 153 -0.45 7.48 31.41
CA ALA A 153 -1.47 7.36 32.45
C ALA A 153 -1.88 5.90 32.77
N THR A 154 -1.55 4.93 31.92
CA THR A 154 -1.91 3.51 32.10
C THR A 154 -1.03 2.75 33.11
N THR A 155 0.03 3.36 33.64
CA THR A 155 0.84 2.79 34.73
C THR A 155 0.49 3.31 36.13
N ALA A 156 -0.39 4.32 36.27
CA ALA A 156 -0.69 4.93 37.57
C ALA A 156 -2.18 4.97 37.97
N GLY A 157 -3.10 4.45 37.15
CA GLY A 157 -4.55 4.67 37.31
C GLY A 157 -5.44 3.45 37.45
N MET A 158 -4.94 2.25 37.78
CA MET A 158 -5.76 1.02 37.91
C MET A 158 -6.43 0.85 39.28
N SER A 159 -6.98 1.91 39.86
CA SER A 159 -7.87 1.75 41.01
C SER A 159 -9.12 2.60 40.83
N LYS A 160 -10.26 1.91 40.74
CA LYS A 160 -11.65 2.42 40.74
C LYS A 160 -12.24 2.77 39.37
N MET A 161 -12.53 1.74 38.58
CA MET A 161 -13.71 1.73 37.70
C MET A 161 -14.39 0.37 37.83
N LYS A 162 -15.49 0.29 38.59
CA LYS A 162 -16.35 -0.90 38.61
C LYS A 162 -17.12 -0.95 37.29
N MET A 163 -16.52 -1.53 36.25
CA MET A 163 -17.29 -2.04 35.13
C MET A 163 -17.89 -3.38 35.53
N LYS A 164 -19.18 -3.59 35.24
CA LYS A 164 -19.76 -4.94 35.23
C LYS A 164 -18.99 -5.74 34.18
N VAL A 165 -18.07 -6.58 34.64
CA VAL A 165 -17.33 -7.53 33.82
C VAL A 165 -18.34 -8.57 33.33
N SER A 166 -18.79 -8.45 32.07
CA SER A 166 -19.13 -9.67 31.35
C SER A 166 -17.82 -10.45 31.26
N THR A 167 -17.83 -11.71 31.70
CA THR A 167 -16.65 -12.56 31.72
C THR A 167 -15.97 -12.50 30.35
N GLY A 168 -14.71 -12.06 30.30
CA GLY A 168 -14.02 -11.64 29.06
C GLY A 168 -14.07 -12.65 27.91
N THR A 169 -14.33 -13.93 28.20
CA THR A 169 -14.55 -14.99 27.23
C THR A 169 -15.80 -14.80 26.36
N ASN A 170 -16.91 -14.33 26.92
CA ASN A 170 -18.16 -14.14 26.15
C ASN A 170 -18.05 -12.95 25.21
N TRP A 171 -17.45 -11.85 25.67
CA TRP A 171 -17.23 -10.67 24.84
C TRP A 171 -16.27 -10.95 23.67
N VAL A 172 -15.15 -11.66 23.91
CA VAL A 172 -14.22 -12.08 22.86
C VAL A 172 -14.90 -13.01 21.84
N ARG A 173 -15.74 -13.95 22.30
CA ARG A 173 -16.47 -14.87 21.43
C ARG A 173 -17.52 -14.15 20.57
N GLU A 174 -18.26 -13.21 21.14
CA GLU A 174 -19.24 -12.39 20.42
C GLU A 174 -18.55 -11.49 19.39
N ARG A 175 -17.44 -10.84 19.76
CA ARG A 175 -16.62 -10.04 18.85
C ARG A 175 -16.11 -10.86 17.69
N SER A 176 -15.51 -12.01 17.97
CA SER A 176 -15.01 -12.94 16.95
C SER A 176 -16.13 -13.38 16.00
N SER A 177 -17.32 -13.71 16.51
CA SER A 177 -18.47 -14.06 15.67
C SER A 177 -18.92 -12.92 14.75
N LYS A 178 -18.91 -11.67 15.24
CA LYS A 178 -19.22 -10.50 14.42
C LYS A 178 -18.20 -10.33 13.29
N GLU A 179 -16.91 -10.49 13.58
CA GLU A 179 -15.84 -10.36 12.60
C GLU A 179 -15.96 -11.39 11.47
N PHE A 180 -16.23 -12.66 11.80
CA PHE A 180 -16.47 -13.70 10.80
C PHE A 180 -17.68 -13.41 9.90
N LYS A 181 -18.78 -12.88 10.46
CA LYS A 181 -19.97 -12.48 9.68
C LYS A 181 -19.66 -11.32 8.72
N VAL A 182 -18.87 -10.34 9.16
CA VAL A 182 -18.45 -9.22 8.30
C VAL A 182 -17.49 -9.71 7.22
N ALA A 183 -16.51 -10.55 7.57
CA ALA A 183 -15.59 -11.14 6.61
C ALA A 183 -16.35 -11.96 5.55
N GLU A 184 -17.36 -12.75 5.94
CA GLU A 184 -18.24 -13.44 5.01
C GLU A 184 -18.96 -12.46 4.06
N ALA A 185 -19.57 -11.38 4.60
CA ALA A 185 -20.27 -10.40 3.78
C ALA A 185 -19.34 -9.69 2.76
N LEU A 186 -18.12 -9.35 3.18
CA LEU A 186 -17.09 -8.78 2.28
C LEU A 186 -16.73 -9.77 1.18
N MET A 187 -16.60 -11.06 1.52
CA MET A 187 -16.36 -12.10 0.53
C MET A 187 -17.55 -12.23 -0.42
N VAL A 188 -18.81 -12.17 0.05
CA VAL A 188 -20.00 -12.30 -0.82
C VAL A 188 -20.02 -11.16 -1.84
N ASP A 189 -19.66 -9.96 -1.43
CA ASP A 189 -19.61 -8.81 -2.34
C ASP A 189 -18.52 -8.96 -3.42
N VAL A 190 -17.37 -9.58 -3.10
CA VAL A 190 -16.29 -9.81 -4.07
C VAL A 190 -16.58 -10.98 -5.01
N TYR A 191 -17.07 -12.08 -4.46
CA TYR A 191 -17.15 -13.37 -5.17
C TYR A 191 -18.56 -13.75 -5.60
N GLY A 192 -19.58 -12.98 -5.19
CA GLY A 192 -20.99 -13.32 -5.37
C GLY A 192 -21.42 -14.49 -4.49
N ASP A 193 -22.58 -15.05 -4.81
CA ASP A 193 -23.05 -16.28 -4.16
C ASP A 193 -22.25 -17.50 -4.67
N TRP A 194 -21.16 -17.84 -3.97
CA TRP A 194 -20.32 -19.01 -4.26
C TRP A 194 -21.02 -20.37 -4.04
N LYS A 195 -22.25 -20.36 -3.52
CA LYS A 195 -23.09 -21.56 -3.47
C LYS A 195 -23.59 -21.92 -4.86
N THR A 196 -23.64 -20.96 -5.79
CA THR A 196 -23.86 -21.22 -7.22
C THR A 196 -22.64 -21.89 -7.88
N GLU A 197 -22.77 -22.29 -9.15
CA GLU A 197 -21.76 -23.14 -9.80
C GLU A 197 -20.46 -22.43 -10.20
N SER A 198 -20.45 -21.10 -10.38
CA SER A 198 -19.27 -20.39 -10.95
C SER A 198 -18.89 -19.11 -10.22
N PHE A 199 -17.58 -18.89 -10.05
CA PHE A 199 -17.05 -17.60 -9.61
C PHE A 199 -16.95 -16.62 -10.79
N PRO A 200 -17.09 -15.31 -10.55
CA PRO A 200 -16.71 -14.30 -11.53
C PRO A 200 -15.27 -14.53 -12.00
N LYS A 201 -14.93 -14.36 -13.27
CA LYS A 201 -13.54 -14.56 -13.75
C LYS A 201 -12.61 -13.43 -13.27
N PRO A 202 -11.31 -13.68 -12.99
CA PRO A 202 -10.34 -12.67 -12.55
C PRO A 202 -9.82 -11.77 -13.69
N LEU A 203 -10.68 -11.46 -14.66
CA LEU A 203 -10.32 -10.68 -15.86
C LEU A 203 -11.31 -9.58 -16.11
N PRO A 204 -10.91 -8.53 -16.85
CA PRO A 204 -11.87 -7.55 -17.27
C PRO A 204 -12.78 -8.16 -18.37
N PRO A 205 -14.03 -7.68 -18.49
CA PRO A 205 -15.02 -8.28 -19.39
C PRO A 205 -14.52 -8.43 -20.83
N ASP A 206 -13.75 -7.47 -21.33
CA ASP A 206 -13.15 -7.43 -22.67
C ASP A 206 -12.12 -8.53 -22.95
N GLU A 207 -11.52 -9.10 -21.91
CA GLU A 207 -10.67 -10.28 -22.00
C GLU A 207 -11.41 -11.59 -21.70
N ALA A 208 -12.66 -11.49 -21.23
CA ALA A 208 -13.51 -12.61 -20.85
C ALA A 208 -14.65 -12.90 -21.86
N GLY A 209 -14.92 -12.02 -22.83
CA GLY A 209 -15.98 -12.08 -23.84
C GLY A 209 -16.37 -10.70 -24.41
N PRO A 210 -17.26 -10.60 -25.42
CA PRO A 210 -17.42 -9.37 -26.21
C PRO A 210 -18.15 -8.27 -25.44
N GLY A 211 -17.42 -7.22 -25.06
CA GLY A 211 -17.98 -6.04 -24.41
C GLY A 211 -16.92 -5.25 -23.66
N GLY A 212 -15.94 -4.73 -24.40
CA GLY A 212 -14.90 -3.89 -23.85
C GLY A 212 -15.17 -2.43 -24.01
N HIS A 213 -15.02 -1.67 -22.94
CA HIS A 213 -14.01 -0.63 -22.79
C HIS A 213 -13.82 -0.37 -21.28
N ASP A 214 -12.69 0.23 -20.91
CA ASP A 214 -12.43 0.99 -19.68
C ASP A 214 -12.80 0.45 -18.27
N GLY A 215 -11.80 -0.13 -17.58
CA GLY A 215 -11.53 0.24 -16.17
C GLY A 215 -12.04 -0.65 -15.03
N HIS A 216 -12.70 -1.78 -15.32
CA HIS A 216 -13.31 -2.63 -14.28
C HIS A 216 -12.56 -3.95 -13.99
N GLN A 217 -11.22 -3.96 -13.89
CA GLN A 217 -10.51 -5.18 -13.45
C GLN A 217 -10.88 -5.50 -12.00
N ARG A 218 -11.74 -6.51 -11.78
CA ARG A 218 -12.37 -6.74 -10.48
C ARG A 218 -11.54 -7.59 -9.54
N ARG A 219 -10.77 -8.58 -10.02
CA ARG A 219 -10.01 -9.51 -9.17
C ARG A 219 -8.76 -9.95 -9.90
N TYR A 220 -7.63 -10.08 -9.22
CA TYR A 220 -6.38 -10.57 -9.78
C TYR A 220 -5.77 -11.65 -8.89
N LEU A 221 -4.67 -12.28 -9.31
CA LEU A 221 -4.09 -13.44 -8.61
C LEU A 221 -3.90 -13.21 -7.09
N TRP A 222 -3.43 -12.04 -6.68
CA TRP A 222 -3.33 -11.68 -5.26
C TRP A 222 -4.71 -11.61 -4.57
N THR A 223 -5.72 -11.00 -5.21
CA THR A 223 -7.08 -10.97 -4.66
C THR A 223 -7.57 -12.38 -4.36
N ASP A 224 -7.33 -13.31 -5.29
CA ASP A 224 -7.80 -14.69 -5.18
C ASP A 224 -6.96 -15.54 -4.23
N ALA A 225 -5.67 -15.28 -4.09
CA ALA A 225 -4.85 -15.88 -3.03
C ALA A 225 -5.41 -15.56 -1.65
N PHE A 226 -5.72 -14.29 -1.39
CA PHE A 226 -6.37 -13.85 -0.17
C PHE A 226 -7.77 -14.46 -0.03
N GLY A 227 -8.53 -14.54 -1.12
CA GLY A 227 -9.85 -15.15 -1.11
C GLY A 227 -9.84 -16.61 -0.67
N VAL A 228 -8.93 -17.43 -1.19
CA VAL A 228 -8.75 -18.83 -0.78
C VAL A 228 -8.43 -18.91 0.72
N LEU A 229 -7.46 -18.13 1.20
CA LEU A 229 -7.07 -18.10 2.62
C LEU A 229 -8.22 -17.64 3.54
N ASN A 230 -9.03 -16.68 3.08
CA ASN A 230 -10.20 -16.19 3.79
C ASN A 230 -11.30 -17.26 3.85
N PHE A 231 -11.57 -17.98 2.77
CA PHE A 231 -12.54 -19.08 2.78
C PHE A 231 -12.12 -20.19 3.75
N ILE A 232 -10.85 -20.56 3.77
CA ILE A 232 -10.36 -21.54 4.74
C ILE A 232 -10.51 -20.98 6.18
N SER A 233 -10.19 -19.71 6.41
CA SER A 233 -10.36 -19.06 7.72
C SER A 233 -11.84 -19.01 8.17
N LEU A 234 -12.77 -18.73 7.25
CA LEU A 234 -14.21 -18.76 7.48
C LEU A 234 -14.71 -20.18 7.83
N SER A 235 -14.13 -21.22 7.21
CA SER A 235 -14.46 -22.61 7.52
C SER A 235 -14.21 -22.98 8.99
N LYS A 236 -13.23 -22.34 9.64
CA LYS A 236 -12.93 -22.48 11.07
C LYS A 236 -13.86 -21.64 11.94
N GLY A 237 -14.24 -20.45 11.48
CA GLY A 237 -15.18 -19.57 12.17
C GLY A 237 -16.63 -20.07 12.18
N PHE A 238 -17.00 -20.88 11.18
CA PHE A 238 -18.32 -21.49 11.02
C PHE A 238 -18.23 -23.01 10.86
N PRO A 239 -17.98 -23.77 11.95
CA PRO A 239 -17.79 -25.22 11.85
C PRO A 239 -18.95 -25.98 11.18
N GLY A 240 -20.19 -25.54 11.39
CA GLY A 240 -21.38 -26.13 10.75
C GLY A 240 -21.51 -25.87 9.24
N ARG A 241 -20.67 -24.99 8.67
CA ARG A 241 -20.59 -24.66 7.24
C ARG A 241 -19.18 -24.86 6.68
N SER A 242 -18.32 -25.60 7.38
CA SER A 242 -16.91 -25.76 7.00
C SER A 242 -16.74 -26.30 5.58
N SER A 243 -17.50 -27.33 5.21
CA SER A 243 -17.47 -27.93 3.86
C SER A 243 -17.90 -26.97 2.75
N GLU A 244 -18.82 -26.04 3.05
CA GLU A 244 -19.25 -25.02 2.10
C GLU A 244 -18.09 -24.09 1.75
N PHE A 245 -17.39 -23.58 2.76
CA PHE A 245 -16.28 -22.66 2.57
C PHE A 245 -15.04 -23.34 1.95
N LEU A 246 -14.72 -24.57 2.35
CA LEU A 246 -13.63 -25.34 1.73
C LEU A 246 -13.96 -25.72 0.28
N GLY A 247 -15.23 -26.00 -0.03
CA GLY A 247 -15.71 -26.17 -1.40
C GLY A 247 -15.56 -24.89 -2.23
N ALA A 248 -15.89 -23.74 -1.66
CA ALA A 248 -15.69 -22.44 -2.29
C ALA A 248 -14.20 -22.15 -2.57
N ALA A 249 -13.30 -22.44 -1.62
CA ALA A 249 -11.85 -22.32 -1.83
C ALA A 249 -11.35 -23.20 -3.00
N GLY A 250 -11.78 -24.46 -3.06
CA GLY A 250 -11.41 -25.38 -4.15
C GLY A 250 -11.94 -24.94 -5.53
N LYS A 251 -13.21 -24.52 -5.59
CA LYS A 251 -13.80 -23.93 -6.81
C LYS A 251 -13.03 -22.69 -7.28
N LEU A 252 -12.53 -21.87 -6.35
CA LEU A 252 -11.77 -20.65 -6.67
C LEU A 252 -10.40 -21.00 -7.23
N ILE A 253 -9.69 -21.97 -6.62
CA ILE A 253 -8.42 -22.51 -7.13
C ILE A 253 -8.59 -22.98 -8.58
N LYS A 254 -9.61 -23.81 -8.83
CA LYS A 254 -9.94 -24.29 -10.17
C LYS A 254 -10.17 -23.14 -11.15
N THR A 255 -11.01 -22.17 -10.77
CA THR A 255 -11.33 -21.00 -11.61
C THR A 255 -10.06 -20.20 -11.97
N VAL A 256 -9.16 -20.01 -11.01
CA VAL A 256 -7.89 -19.30 -11.23
C VAL A 256 -6.97 -20.06 -12.17
N HIS A 257 -6.79 -21.37 -11.98
CA HIS A 257 -5.94 -22.18 -12.87
C HIS A 257 -6.52 -22.25 -14.29
N GLU A 258 -7.83 -22.46 -14.42
CA GLU A 258 -8.51 -22.48 -15.73
C GLU A 258 -8.49 -21.12 -16.41
N THR A 259 -8.48 -20.02 -15.67
CA THR A 259 -8.49 -18.68 -16.26
C THR A 259 -7.09 -18.13 -16.49
N LEU A 260 -6.25 -18.07 -15.46
CA LEU A 260 -4.93 -17.42 -15.50
C LEU A 260 -3.81 -18.37 -15.95
N GLY A 261 -4.03 -19.68 -15.84
CA GLY A 261 -3.09 -20.73 -16.21
C GLY A 261 -3.30 -21.32 -17.60
N THR A 262 -4.26 -20.87 -18.40
CA THR A 262 -4.51 -21.41 -19.75
C THR A 262 -4.42 -20.33 -20.85
N PRO A 263 -4.09 -20.72 -22.10
CA PRO A 263 -4.14 -19.81 -23.24
C PRO A 263 -5.55 -19.34 -23.58
N ARG A 264 -5.72 -18.03 -23.77
CA ARG A 264 -7.00 -17.39 -24.13
C ARG A 264 -6.93 -16.52 -25.38
N SER A 265 -5.72 -16.17 -25.81
CA SER A 265 -5.43 -15.50 -27.08
C SER A 265 -4.09 -16.04 -27.59
N ILE A 266 -4.01 -16.28 -28.90
CA ILE A 266 -2.80 -16.78 -29.57
C ILE A 266 -1.65 -15.76 -29.54
N GLU A 267 -1.94 -14.50 -29.22
CA GLU A 267 -0.96 -13.40 -29.24
C GLU A 267 -0.13 -13.28 -27.94
N LEU A 268 -0.48 -14.03 -26.89
CA LEU A 268 0.18 -13.95 -25.59
C LEU A 268 1.42 -14.85 -25.55
N PRO A 269 2.63 -14.30 -25.35
CA PRO A 269 3.87 -15.07 -25.46
C PRO A 269 4.20 -15.89 -24.21
N MET A 270 3.19 -16.32 -23.45
CA MET A 270 3.38 -17.13 -22.24
C MET A 270 3.88 -18.54 -22.58
N LEU A 271 4.86 -19.02 -21.82
CA LEU A 271 5.42 -20.35 -22.00
C LEU A 271 4.42 -21.42 -21.54
N THR A 272 4.18 -22.43 -22.39
CA THR A 272 3.33 -23.58 -22.10
C THR A 272 4.02 -24.59 -21.19
N ASP A 273 3.28 -25.21 -20.30
CA ASP A 273 3.74 -26.31 -19.45
C ASP A 273 3.79 -27.61 -20.28
N PRO A 274 4.97 -28.19 -20.54
CA PRO A 274 5.09 -29.45 -21.29
C PRO A 274 4.46 -30.63 -20.54
N ASP A 275 4.41 -30.57 -19.21
CA ASP A 275 3.93 -31.64 -18.34
C ASP A 275 2.44 -31.48 -17.99
N ARG A 276 1.78 -30.42 -18.48
CA ARG A 276 0.33 -30.19 -18.37
C ARG A 276 -0.21 -29.55 -19.66
N PRO A 277 -0.52 -30.37 -20.68
CA PRO A 277 -1.01 -29.88 -21.95
C PRO A 277 -2.21 -28.94 -21.80
N GLY A 278 -2.16 -27.80 -22.49
CA GLY A 278 -3.19 -26.75 -22.42
C GLY A 278 -3.01 -25.72 -21.30
N TYR A 279 -1.96 -25.86 -20.47
CA TYR A 279 -1.64 -24.90 -19.41
C TYR A 279 -0.31 -24.18 -19.67
N TYR A 280 -0.15 -23.03 -19.01
CA TYR A 280 1.09 -22.28 -18.93
C TYR A 280 1.95 -22.76 -17.76
N LYS A 281 3.26 -22.52 -17.85
CA LYS A 281 4.21 -22.80 -16.77
C LYS A 281 3.90 -22.03 -15.48
N GLY A 282 3.29 -20.84 -15.58
CA GLY A 282 2.99 -19.99 -14.44
C GLY A 282 1.63 -19.32 -14.56
N LEU A 283 1.30 -18.50 -13.56
CA LEU A 283 0.04 -17.79 -13.49
C LEU A 283 0.26 -16.29 -13.74
N ARG A 284 -0.52 -15.73 -14.67
CA ARG A 284 -0.54 -14.27 -14.90
C ARG A 284 -1.33 -13.56 -13.80
N ILE A 285 -1.11 -12.25 -13.67
CA ILE A 285 -1.83 -11.48 -12.66
C ILE A 285 -3.27 -11.11 -13.05
N GLY A 286 -3.64 -11.18 -14.33
CA GLY A 286 -5.02 -11.02 -14.79
C GLY A 286 -5.34 -9.76 -15.60
N LYS A 287 -4.33 -9.01 -16.06
CA LYS A 287 -4.50 -7.97 -17.10
C LYS A 287 -3.85 -8.43 -18.41
N LEU A 288 -4.34 -7.93 -19.54
CA LEU A 288 -3.77 -8.17 -20.86
C LEU A 288 -2.55 -7.29 -21.06
N HIS A 289 -2.70 -5.98 -20.89
CA HIS A 289 -1.67 -4.99 -21.18
C HIS A 289 -1.00 -4.49 -19.92
N ALA A 290 0.32 -4.26 -20.02
CA ALA A 290 1.08 -3.63 -18.95
C ALA A 290 0.72 -2.13 -18.86
N ARG A 291 0.76 -1.54 -17.66
CA ARG A 291 0.52 -0.10 -17.51
C ARG A 291 1.79 0.65 -17.86
N ALA A 292 1.76 1.46 -18.93
CA ALA A 292 2.92 2.22 -19.39
C ALA A 292 3.60 3.08 -18.29
N SER A 293 2.83 3.53 -17.28
CA SER A 293 3.34 4.34 -16.17
C SER A 293 4.11 3.54 -15.10
N SER A 294 3.82 2.25 -14.92
CA SER A 294 4.46 1.40 -13.91
C SER A 294 5.33 0.30 -14.50
N ASP A 295 5.15 -0.01 -15.78
CA ASP A 295 5.68 -1.20 -16.45
C ASP A 295 6.34 -0.80 -17.78
N ALA A 296 7.20 0.23 -17.73
CA ALA A 296 7.91 0.72 -18.89
C ALA A 296 8.69 -0.42 -19.59
N GLY A 297 8.54 -0.51 -20.92
CA GLY A 297 9.16 -1.57 -21.72
C GLY A 297 8.36 -2.87 -21.83
N MET A 298 7.21 -2.97 -21.13
CA MET A 298 6.33 -4.14 -21.24
C MET A 298 5.13 -3.85 -22.14
N LYS A 299 4.83 -4.77 -23.07
CA LYS A 299 3.60 -4.74 -23.87
C LYS A 299 2.44 -5.42 -23.13
N PHE A 300 2.70 -6.62 -22.62
CA PHE A 300 1.70 -7.45 -21.94
C PHE A 300 1.99 -7.52 -20.45
N ASP A 301 0.95 -7.67 -19.64
CA ASP A 301 1.13 -7.88 -18.22
C ASP A 301 1.75 -9.26 -17.96
N GLY A 302 2.75 -9.28 -17.09
CA GLY A 302 3.61 -10.44 -16.87
C GLY A 302 3.26 -11.21 -15.60
N MET A 303 4.30 -11.70 -14.94
CA MET A 303 4.18 -12.39 -13.65
C MET A 303 4.89 -11.60 -12.56
N TYR A 304 4.31 -11.59 -11.37
CA TYR A 304 4.82 -10.87 -10.21
C TYR A 304 5.09 -11.88 -9.11
N TRP A 305 6.31 -11.89 -8.59
CA TRP A 305 6.69 -12.88 -7.59
C TRP A 305 5.79 -12.80 -6.35
N HIS A 306 5.59 -11.59 -5.82
CA HIS A 306 4.75 -11.36 -4.64
C HIS A 306 3.25 -11.65 -4.85
N TYR A 307 2.81 -12.02 -6.04
CA TYR A 307 1.46 -12.56 -6.31
C TYR A 307 1.51 -14.09 -6.32
N VAL A 308 2.53 -14.64 -6.98
CA VAL A 308 2.79 -16.07 -7.06
C VAL A 308 3.05 -16.66 -5.68
N ASP A 309 3.82 -15.98 -4.82
CA ASP A 309 4.14 -16.46 -3.48
C ASP A 309 2.89 -16.56 -2.57
N LYS A 310 1.96 -15.60 -2.64
CA LYS A 310 0.69 -15.65 -1.91
C LYS A 310 -0.20 -16.75 -2.46
N TRP A 311 -0.20 -16.97 -3.77
CA TRP A 311 -0.93 -18.08 -4.38
C TRP A 311 -0.36 -19.44 -3.94
N LEU A 312 0.97 -19.60 -3.96
CA LEU A 312 1.66 -20.80 -3.45
C LEU A 312 1.27 -21.06 -2.00
N PHE A 313 1.32 -20.03 -1.16
CA PHE A 313 0.91 -20.14 0.24
C PHE A 313 -0.57 -20.52 0.39
N ALA A 314 -1.45 -19.99 -0.47
CA ALA A 314 -2.87 -20.36 -0.49
C ALA A 314 -3.09 -21.84 -0.88
N LEU A 315 -2.36 -22.36 -1.89
CA LEU A 315 -2.42 -23.78 -2.27
C LEU A 315 -1.93 -24.69 -1.14
N ILE A 316 -0.82 -24.32 -0.48
CA ILE A 316 -0.27 -25.02 0.68
C ILE A 316 -1.30 -25.07 1.82
N ARG A 317 -1.88 -23.92 2.18
CA ARG A 317 -2.90 -23.84 3.24
C ARG A 317 -4.15 -24.63 2.87
N TYR A 318 -4.56 -24.61 1.60
CA TYR A 318 -5.67 -25.42 1.13
C TYR A 318 -5.40 -26.92 1.27
N HIS A 319 -4.19 -27.38 0.88
CA HIS A 319 -3.76 -28.76 1.13
C HIS A 319 -3.79 -29.10 2.62
N GLN A 320 -3.24 -28.25 3.49
CA GLN A 320 -3.23 -28.51 4.93
C GLN A 320 -4.65 -28.55 5.55
N ALA A 321 -5.61 -27.83 4.97
CA ALA A 321 -7.00 -27.81 5.41
C ALA A 321 -7.83 -28.99 4.89
N THR A 322 -7.55 -29.47 3.67
CA THR A 322 -8.41 -30.44 2.96
C THR A 322 -7.75 -31.79 2.67
N ARG A 323 -6.43 -31.88 2.81
CA ARG A 323 -5.59 -32.98 2.33
C ARG A 323 -5.67 -33.22 0.82
N SER A 324 -6.01 -32.18 0.03
CA SER A 324 -5.99 -32.25 -1.43
C SER A 324 -4.57 -32.46 -1.96
N ALA A 325 -4.29 -33.65 -2.50
CA ALA A 325 -3.01 -33.97 -3.14
C ALA A 325 -2.79 -33.11 -4.40
N GLU A 326 -3.85 -32.86 -5.17
CA GLU A 326 -3.81 -32.02 -6.37
C GLU A 326 -3.31 -30.61 -6.06
N ALA A 327 -3.78 -29.99 -4.97
CA ALA A 327 -3.33 -28.65 -4.59
C ALA A 327 -1.84 -28.61 -4.19
N LEU A 328 -1.34 -29.68 -3.56
CA LEU A 328 0.08 -29.81 -3.22
C LEU A 328 0.93 -30.03 -4.47
N ASP A 329 0.47 -30.88 -5.39
CA ASP A 329 1.16 -31.13 -6.67
C ASP A 329 1.17 -29.86 -7.55
N ASP A 330 0.08 -29.09 -7.56
CA ASP A 330 0.01 -27.80 -8.24
C ASP A 330 0.98 -26.76 -7.63
N ALA A 331 1.14 -26.74 -6.30
CA ALA A 331 2.11 -25.87 -5.64
C ALA A 331 3.56 -26.23 -6.02
N LEU A 332 3.91 -27.52 -5.96
CA LEU A 332 5.24 -28.02 -6.34
C LEU A 332 5.55 -27.72 -7.81
N ARG A 333 4.61 -28.02 -8.71
CA ARG A 333 4.74 -27.74 -10.13
C ARG A 333 4.95 -26.25 -10.40
N LEU A 334 4.19 -25.38 -9.72
CA LEU A 334 4.34 -23.94 -9.88
C LEU A 334 5.73 -23.46 -9.43
N VAL A 335 6.26 -24.00 -8.32
CA VAL A 335 7.64 -23.73 -7.88
C VAL A 335 8.66 -24.14 -8.95
N THR A 336 8.64 -25.41 -9.38
CA THR A 336 9.59 -25.93 -10.38
C THR A 336 9.51 -25.14 -11.70
N ASN A 337 8.30 -24.73 -12.10
CA ASN A 337 8.09 -24.04 -13.35
C ASN A 337 8.54 -22.57 -13.34
N VAL A 338 8.40 -21.85 -12.23
CA VAL A 338 8.66 -20.40 -12.19
C VAL A 338 9.98 -20.01 -11.51
N HIS A 339 10.49 -20.83 -10.58
CA HIS A 339 11.72 -20.53 -9.84
C HIS A 339 12.92 -20.23 -10.76
N PRO A 340 13.19 -21.02 -11.83
CA PRO A 340 14.36 -20.78 -12.69
C PRO A 340 14.36 -19.42 -13.41
N TYR A 341 13.19 -18.77 -13.49
CA TYR A 341 13.03 -17.48 -14.17
C TYR A 341 13.08 -16.31 -13.18
N PHE A 342 12.47 -16.48 -12.00
CA PHE A 342 12.44 -15.45 -10.96
C PHE A 342 13.74 -15.42 -10.14
N CYS A 343 14.25 -16.57 -9.75
CA CYS A 343 15.43 -16.67 -8.91
C CYS A 343 16.71 -16.48 -9.76
N VAL A 344 17.63 -15.69 -9.23
CA VAL A 344 19.01 -15.62 -9.70
C VAL A 344 19.87 -16.17 -8.58
N PRO A 345 20.42 -17.40 -8.72
CA PRO A 345 21.18 -18.06 -7.67
C PRO A 345 22.29 -17.15 -7.13
N GLY A 346 22.35 -17.04 -5.80
CA GLY A 346 23.33 -16.19 -5.11
C GLY A 346 23.06 -14.69 -5.14
N GLN A 347 22.09 -14.20 -5.93
CA GLN A 347 21.73 -12.78 -6.00
C GLN A 347 20.39 -12.49 -5.33
N GLY A 348 19.33 -13.23 -5.66
CA GLY A 348 18.00 -13.02 -5.07
C GLY A 348 16.85 -13.35 -6.00
N VAL A 349 15.70 -12.73 -5.75
CA VAL A 349 14.47 -12.96 -6.50
C VAL A 349 14.08 -11.69 -7.25
N ARG A 350 13.80 -11.82 -8.55
CA ARG A 350 13.21 -10.74 -9.34
C ARG A 350 11.78 -10.51 -8.88
N TRP A 351 11.41 -9.25 -8.66
CA TRP A 351 10.04 -8.93 -8.23
C TRP A 351 9.01 -9.14 -9.35
N LYS A 352 9.43 -9.08 -10.63
CA LYS A 352 8.56 -9.20 -11.81
C LYS A 352 9.28 -9.73 -13.06
N LEU A 353 8.52 -10.41 -13.92
CA LEU A 353 8.94 -10.90 -15.25
C LEU A 353 7.97 -10.47 -16.34
N ASN A 354 8.42 -10.50 -17.60
CA ASN A 354 7.57 -10.37 -18.78
C ASN A 354 6.63 -11.58 -18.94
N ALA A 355 5.62 -11.45 -19.80
CA ALA A 355 4.71 -12.54 -20.14
C ALA A 355 5.45 -13.75 -20.73
N ASP A 356 6.56 -13.56 -21.42
CA ASP A 356 7.42 -14.64 -21.94
C ASP A 356 8.42 -15.19 -20.91
N MET A 357 8.24 -14.83 -19.63
CA MET A 357 9.11 -15.17 -18.51
C MET A 357 10.54 -14.62 -18.61
N LYS A 358 10.83 -13.73 -19.57
CA LYS A 358 12.12 -13.04 -19.62
C LYS A 358 12.17 -11.90 -18.59
N PRO A 359 13.37 -11.55 -18.10
CA PRO A 359 13.56 -10.35 -17.29
C PRO A 359 13.09 -9.10 -18.03
N ILE A 360 12.68 -8.09 -17.26
CA ILE A 360 12.31 -6.77 -17.79
C ILE A 360 13.58 -6.01 -18.14
N ALA A 361 13.60 -5.36 -19.30
CA ALA A 361 14.76 -4.59 -19.75
C ALA A 361 15.09 -3.46 -18.75
N GLY A 362 16.35 -3.37 -18.31
CA GLY A 362 16.82 -2.44 -17.29
C GLY A 362 16.49 -2.82 -15.84
N LEU A 363 15.87 -3.98 -15.62
CA LEU A 363 15.57 -4.57 -14.31
C LEU A 363 15.96 -6.07 -14.27
N GLU A 364 17.04 -6.42 -14.97
CA GLU A 364 17.52 -7.81 -15.10
C GLU A 364 18.16 -8.34 -13.82
N GLU A 365 18.73 -7.45 -13.02
CA GLU A 365 19.42 -7.77 -11.77
C GLU A 365 18.42 -8.18 -10.68
N ALA A 366 18.82 -9.18 -9.88
CA ALA A 366 18.15 -9.51 -8.64
C ALA A 366 19.04 -9.11 -7.47
N HIS A 367 18.42 -8.82 -6.33
CA HIS A 367 19.14 -8.51 -5.11
C HIS A 367 18.49 -9.22 -3.93
N PRO A 368 19.21 -9.38 -2.80
CA PRO A 368 18.60 -9.81 -1.55
C PRO A 368 17.45 -8.87 -1.18
N ASN A 369 16.24 -9.40 -1.12
CA ASN A 369 15.02 -8.64 -0.89
C ASN A 369 13.99 -9.47 -0.13
N HIS A 370 12.88 -8.82 0.27
CA HIS A 370 11.76 -9.46 0.96
C HIS A 370 11.13 -10.59 0.11
N ASP A 371 11.19 -10.49 -1.23
CA ASP A 371 10.70 -11.54 -2.12
C ASP A 371 11.53 -12.84 -1.99
N ALA A 372 12.84 -12.73 -1.77
CA ALA A 372 13.71 -13.87 -1.47
C ALA A 372 13.43 -14.47 -0.09
N GLU A 373 13.10 -13.63 0.90
CA GLU A 373 12.67 -14.07 2.23
C GLU A 373 11.37 -14.88 2.16
N THR A 374 10.33 -14.34 1.52
CA THR A 374 9.04 -15.04 1.40
C THR A 374 9.19 -16.34 0.62
N ALA A 375 9.98 -16.34 -0.45
CA ALA A 375 10.28 -17.54 -1.22
C ALA A 375 10.91 -18.62 -0.36
N TYR A 376 11.96 -18.27 0.39
CA TYR A 376 12.68 -19.21 1.25
C TYR A 376 11.74 -19.83 2.30
N ILE A 377 10.92 -19.01 2.96
CA ILE A 377 9.97 -19.48 3.97
C ILE A 377 8.93 -20.42 3.34
N ILE A 378 8.28 -20.01 2.25
CA ILE A 378 7.23 -20.80 1.61
C ILE A 378 7.76 -22.13 1.09
N TYR A 379 8.98 -22.15 0.53
CA TYR A 379 9.59 -23.38 0.04
C TYR A 379 9.94 -24.34 1.18
N ASN A 380 10.41 -23.82 2.32
CA ASN A 380 10.61 -24.66 3.51
C ASN A 380 9.28 -25.22 4.02
N VAL A 381 8.20 -24.43 4.07
CA VAL A 381 6.87 -24.95 4.44
C VAL A 381 6.41 -26.04 3.47
N LEU A 382 6.64 -25.86 2.17
CA LEU A 382 6.31 -26.85 1.15
C LEU A 382 7.14 -28.14 1.28
N ASP A 383 8.44 -28.01 1.54
CA ASP A 383 9.35 -29.13 1.77
C ASP A 383 8.95 -29.94 3.01
N GLY A 384 8.54 -29.26 4.09
CA GLY A 384 7.99 -29.93 5.28
C GLY A 384 6.75 -30.80 5.01
N LEU A 385 6.00 -30.51 3.94
CA LEU A 385 4.84 -31.29 3.51
C LEU A 385 5.22 -32.40 2.51
N ARG A 386 6.22 -32.18 1.65
CA ARG A 386 6.76 -33.19 0.75
C ARG A 386 8.29 -33.06 0.63
N PRO A 387 9.03 -33.72 1.53
CA PRO A 387 10.48 -33.54 1.63
C PRO A 387 11.24 -33.90 0.36
N GLY A 388 12.28 -33.11 0.06
CA GLY A 388 13.26 -33.37 -1.00
C GLY A 388 12.82 -32.98 -2.41
N GLN A 389 11.65 -32.34 -2.56
CA GLN A 389 11.12 -31.96 -3.87
C GLN A 389 11.55 -30.55 -4.32
N VAL A 390 11.98 -29.71 -3.39
CA VAL A 390 12.37 -28.31 -3.65
C VAL A 390 13.74 -27.95 -3.04
N ASP A 391 14.58 -28.96 -2.78
CA ASP A 391 15.90 -28.80 -2.15
C ASP A 391 16.81 -27.85 -2.94
N LYS A 392 16.78 -27.96 -4.27
CA LYS A 392 17.58 -27.11 -5.16
C LYS A 392 17.13 -25.66 -5.05
N GLU A 393 15.82 -25.43 -5.09
CA GLU A 393 15.22 -24.11 -5.01
C GLU A 393 15.50 -23.44 -3.65
N ILE A 394 15.46 -24.21 -2.56
CA ILE A 394 15.88 -23.76 -1.23
C ILE A 394 17.37 -23.42 -1.19
N ALA A 395 18.22 -24.25 -1.81
CA ALA A 395 19.66 -24.01 -1.86
C ALA A 395 19.98 -22.70 -2.61
N ASP A 396 19.33 -22.44 -3.75
CA ASP A 396 19.50 -21.21 -4.54
C ASP A 396 19.16 -19.94 -3.72
N LEU A 397 18.18 -20.04 -2.82
CA LEU A 397 17.67 -18.93 -2.00
C LEU A 397 18.40 -18.75 -0.67
N THR A 398 19.17 -19.74 -0.20
CA THR A 398 19.81 -19.72 1.13
C THR A 398 20.77 -18.52 1.28
N GLY A 399 21.59 -18.25 0.26
CA GLY A 399 22.52 -17.11 0.26
C GLY A 399 21.78 -15.76 0.28
N PRO A 400 20.90 -15.50 -0.70
CA PRO A 400 20.10 -14.27 -0.73
C PRO A 400 19.26 -14.01 0.52
N PHE A 401 18.63 -15.05 1.08
CA PHE A 401 17.88 -14.94 2.33
C PHE A 401 18.76 -14.45 3.48
N ARG A 402 19.93 -15.08 3.68
CA ARG A 402 20.88 -14.67 4.73
C ARG A 402 21.39 -13.24 4.53
N ALA A 403 21.69 -12.87 3.28
CA ALA A 403 22.15 -11.52 2.96
C ALA A 403 21.07 -10.47 3.26
N TYR A 404 19.80 -10.75 2.93
CA TYR A 404 18.68 -9.87 3.25
C TYR A 404 18.52 -9.66 4.76
N LEU A 405 18.54 -10.76 5.52
CA LEU A 405 18.45 -10.74 6.97
C LEU A 405 19.59 -9.96 7.64
N GLN A 406 20.84 -10.10 7.16
CA GLN A 406 21.98 -9.34 7.67
C GLN A 406 21.83 -7.83 7.43
N VAL A 407 21.33 -7.42 6.26
CA VAL A 407 21.05 -6.01 5.98
C VAL A 407 19.96 -5.49 6.91
N ALA A 408 18.89 -6.25 7.15
CA ALA A 408 17.84 -5.87 8.09
C ALA A 408 18.39 -5.65 9.52
N ASP A 409 19.25 -6.56 10.01
CA ASP A 409 19.83 -6.48 11.36
C ASP A 409 20.76 -5.27 11.55
N GLN A 410 21.54 -4.90 10.52
CA GLN A 410 22.37 -3.69 10.55
C GLN A 410 21.53 -2.41 10.68
N HIS A 411 20.34 -2.38 10.07
CA HIS A 411 19.43 -1.23 10.16
C HIS A 411 18.80 -1.11 11.55
N VAL A 412 18.51 -2.24 12.21
CA VAL A 412 18.00 -2.27 13.59
C VAL A 412 19.09 -1.85 14.58
N SER A 413 20.34 -2.29 14.39
CA SER A 413 21.44 -2.07 15.34
C SER A 413 22.07 -0.67 15.29
N SER A 414 21.91 0.09 14.20
CA SER A 414 22.69 1.31 13.92
C SER A 414 22.04 2.65 14.32
N LYS A 415 20.91 2.69 15.04
CA LYS A 415 20.18 3.98 15.23
C LYS A 415 19.78 4.31 16.67
N SER A 416 20.25 5.46 17.14
CA SER A 416 19.65 6.21 18.25
C SER A 416 18.31 6.84 17.84
N ASP A 417 17.35 6.91 18.76
CA ASP A 417 15.96 7.35 18.58
C ASP A 417 15.74 8.67 17.82
N ARG A 418 16.74 9.55 17.77
CA ARG A 418 16.62 10.88 17.12
C ARG A 418 16.66 10.85 15.58
N GLN A 419 17.12 9.79 14.93
CA GLN A 419 17.31 9.74 13.47
C GLN A 419 16.23 8.96 12.69
N ARG A 420 15.20 8.43 13.37
CA ARG A 420 14.13 7.65 12.73
C ARG A 420 13.19 8.47 11.83
N SER A 421 13.10 9.81 11.97
CA SER A 421 12.09 10.62 11.26
C SER A 421 12.55 11.35 10.00
N SER A 422 13.86 11.50 9.73
CA SER A 422 14.36 12.44 8.72
C SER A 422 15.06 11.83 7.48
N LEU A 423 14.99 10.51 7.25
CA LEU A 423 15.89 9.83 6.29
C LEU A 423 15.23 8.76 5.40
N PHE A 424 14.18 9.12 4.65
CA PHE A 424 13.66 8.25 3.58
C PHE A 424 13.96 8.81 2.16
N PRO A 425 15.19 8.64 1.62
CA PRO A 425 15.44 8.73 0.18
C PRO A 425 15.02 7.42 -0.52
N ARG A 426 14.48 7.59 -1.73
CA ARG A 426 13.97 6.56 -2.65
C ARG A 426 15.11 5.90 -3.43
N SER A 427 15.36 4.59 -3.26
CA SER A 427 15.63 3.64 -4.38
C SER A 427 16.23 2.27 -4.03
N SER A 428 16.65 1.96 -2.79
CA SER A 428 17.31 0.65 -2.53
C SER A 428 17.21 0.09 -1.10
N ARG A 429 16.08 0.26 -0.41
CA ARG A 429 15.91 -0.21 0.98
C ARG A 429 14.59 -0.96 1.21
N ALA A 430 14.65 -2.10 1.88
CA ALA A 430 13.51 -2.82 2.45
C ALA A 430 13.92 -3.44 3.80
N PRO A 431 13.07 -3.46 4.87
CA PRO A 431 11.95 -2.59 5.25
C PRO A 431 12.01 -2.19 6.78
N PRO A 432 11.02 -1.45 7.34
CA PRO A 432 9.77 -1.02 6.70
C PRO A 432 9.90 0.38 6.15
N SER A 433 9.84 0.40 4.82
CA SER A 433 9.10 1.39 4.06
C SER A 433 8.13 2.23 4.90
N GLY A 434 7.99 3.52 4.60
CA GLY A 434 6.80 4.28 5.00
C GLY A 434 5.48 3.73 4.44
N ASP A 435 5.49 2.51 3.88
CA ASP A 435 4.38 1.73 3.37
C ASP A 435 3.93 0.69 4.42
N PRO A 436 2.67 0.77 4.88
CA PRO A 436 2.08 -0.19 5.83
C PRO A 436 2.05 -1.64 5.34
N LEU A 437 1.93 -1.87 4.03
CA LEU A 437 1.83 -3.23 3.50
C LEU A 437 3.10 -4.03 3.77
N GLY A 438 4.26 -3.47 3.43
CA GLY A 438 5.56 -4.11 3.67
C GLY A 438 5.78 -4.46 5.15
N TYR A 439 5.34 -3.58 6.05
CA TYR A 439 5.38 -3.83 7.49
C TYR A 439 4.51 -5.03 7.90
N GLY A 440 3.27 -5.10 7.42
CA GLY A 440 2.38 -6.24 7.68
C GLY A 440 2.92 -7.57 7.16
N LEU A 441 3.52 -7.57 5.97
CA LEU A 441 4.15 -8.75 5.39
C LEU A 441 5.38 -9.20 6.18
N THR A 442 6.20 -8.26 6.67
CA THR A 442 7.34 -8.58 7.53
C THR A 442 6.88 -9.26 8.83
N TRP A 443 5.77 -8.81 9.41
CA TRP A 443 5.20 -9.49 10.58
C TRP A 443 4.71 -10.90 10.27
N TRP A 444 4.10 -11.07 9.10
CA TRP A 444 3.65 -12.38 8.62
C TRP A 444 4.81 -13.34 8.34
N THR A 445 5.95 -12.90 7.83
CA THR A 445 7.11 -13.78 7.62
C THR A 445 7.87 -14.07 8.92
N ASN A 446 7.98 -13.08 9.81
CA ASN A 446 8.80 -13.20 11.01
C ASN A 446 8.37 -14.33 11.97
N GLN A 447 7.08 -14.70 12.01
CA GLN A 447 6.62 -15.86 12.81
C GLN A 447 7.30 -17.18 12.44
N PHE A 448 7.84 -17.31 11.23
CA PHE A 448 8.58 -18.49 10.78
C PHE A 448 10.08 -18.44 11.19
N LEU A 449 10.61 -17.26 11.53
CA LEU A 449 12.02 -17.03 11.85
C LEU A 449 12.34 -17.33 13.33
N ARG A 450 13.49 -17.96 13.60
CA ARG A 450 14.01 -18.24 14.95
C ARG A 450 15.34 -17.54 15.25
N GLY A 451 15.72 -17.55 16.52
CA GLY A 451 17.02 -17.06 17.01
C GLY A 451 17.04 -15.57 17.39
N PRO A 452 18.18 -15.07 17.90
CA PRO A 452 18.28 -13.73 18.48
C PRO A 452 17.97 -12.60 17.50
N MET A 453 18.28 -12.79 16.21
CA MET A 453 17.98 -11.81 15.17
C MET A 453 16.46 -11.68 14.97
N ALA A 454 15.76 -12.80 14.82
CA ALA A 454 14.32 -12.82 14.69
C ALA A 454 13.61 -12.21 15.91
N GLU A 455 14.14 -12.43 17.12
CA GLU A 455 13.64 -11.80 18.35
C GLU A 455 13.81 -10.28 18.35
N ARG A 456 14.97 -9.77 17.90
CA ARG A 456 15.19 -8.33 17.73
C ARG A 456 14.23 -7.72 16.71
N GLU A 457 14.02 -8.39 15.58
CA GLU A 457 13.06 -7.93 14.58
C GLU A 457 11.64 -7.90 15.13
N ARG A 458 11.20 -8.91 15.90
CA ARG A 458 9.88 -8.88 16.57
C ARG A 458 9.75 -7.66 17.47
N ALA A 459 10.75 -7.38 18.28
CA ALA A 459 10.75 -6.23 19.17
C ALA A 459 10.69 -4.91 18.38
N ALA A 460 11.46 -4.79 17.30
CA ALA A 460 11.45 -3.61 16.43
C ALA A 460 10.10 -3.43 15.72
N LEU A 461 9.46 -4.51 15.27
CA LEU A 461 8.13 -4.44 14.69
C LEU A 461 7.13 -3.92 15.73
N VAL A 462 7.07 -4.53 16.93
CA VAL A 462 6.20 -4.07 18.02
C VAL A 462 6.35 -2.57 18.31
N GLU A 463 7.57 -2.04 18.31
CA GLU A 463 7.84 -0.62 18.49
C GLU A 463 7.27 0.26 17.36
N MET A 464 7.37 -0.21 16.11
CA MET A 464 6.92 0.51 14.91
C MET A 464 5.42 0.36 14.63
N ALA A 465 4.74 -0.60 15.28
CA ALA A 465 3.33 -0.90 15.08
C ALA A 465 2.40 0.33 15.08
N PRO A 466 2.50 1.28 16.04
CA PRO A 466 1.61 2.45 16.08
C PRO A 466 1.71 3.34 14.84
N TYR A 467 2.89 3.41 14.21
CA TYR A 467 3.10 4.17 12.98
C TYR A 467 2.53 3.42 11.76
N ALA A 468 2.73 2.10 11.71
CA ALA A 468 2.23 1.30 10.59
C ALA A 468 0.70 1.24 10.52
N ILE A 469 0.01 1.31 11.67
CA ILE A 469 -1.45 1.30 11.76
C ILE A 469 -2.08 2.71 11.78
N ASP A 470 -1.35 3.73 11.31
CA ASP A 470 -1.81 5.12 11.31
C ASP A 470 -2.95 5.37 10.32
N ARG A 471 -3.97 6.10 10.79
CA ARG A 471 -5.15 6.56 10.03
C ARG A 471 -4.83 7.30 8.74
N ARG A 472 -3.68 7.97 8.64
CA ARG A 472 -3.27 8.68 7.42
C ARG A 472 -3.20 7.76 6.21
N TYR A 473 -2.91 6.47 6.43
CA TYR A 473 -2.84 5.46 5.39
C TYR A 473 -4.20 4.94 4.91
N ALA A 474 -5.28 5.20 5.65
CA ALA A 474 -6.63 4.81 5.25
C ALA A 474 -7.20 5.62 4.06
N LYS A 475 -6.51 6.67 3.63
CA LYS A 475 -7.04 7.65 2.65
C LYS A 475 -6.62 7.43 1.19
N SER A 476 -5.61 6.61 0.90
CA SER A 476 -5.08 6.45 -0.47
C SER A 476 -5.26 5.04 -1.03
N LEU A 477 -4.63 4.04 -0.41
CA LEU A 477 -4.69 2.63 -0.81
C LEU A 477 -5.00 1.78 0.43
N PRO A 478 -6.29 1.61 0.78
CA PRO A 478 -6.71 0.97 2.02
C PRO A 478 -6.15 -0.44 2.23
N PHE A 479 -6.02 -1.23 1.15
CA PHE A 479 -5.42 -2.58 1.23
C PHE A 479 -4.01 -2.59 1.84
N ARG A 480 -3.23 -1.51 1.68
CA ARG A 480 -1.89 -1.44 2.27
C ARG A 480 -1.97 -1.40 3.80
N LEU A 481 -2.88 -0.57 4.32
CA LEU A 481 -3.19 -0.52 5.73
C LEU A 481 -3.77 -1.85 6.24
N TYR A 482 -4.68 -2.47 5.50
CA TYR A 482 -5.23 -3.77 5.88
C TYR A 482 -4.15 -4.86 5.98
N GLY A 483 -3.09 -4.79 5.16
CA GLY A 483 -1.91 -5.64 5.31
C GLY A 483 -1.20 -5.43 6.65
N ALA A 484 -0.98 -4.19 7.08
CA ALA A 484 -0.43 -3.89 8.40
C ALA A 484 -1.30 -4.41 9.54
N LEU A 485 -2.62 -4.25 9.43
CA LEU A 485 -3.58 -4.72 10.42
C LEU A 485 -3.63 -6.25 10.50
N LEU A 486 -3.53 -6.94 9.36
CA LEU A 486 -3.35 -8.40 9.31
C LEU A 486 -2.10 -8.82 10.10
N GLY A 487 -0.94 -8.22 9.80
CA GLY A 487 0.29 -8.49 10.53
C GLY A 487 0.15 -8.21 12.03
N ALA A 488 -0.54 -7.12 12.39
CA ALA A 488 -0.79 -6.74 13.79
C ALA A 488 -1.55 -7.79 14.56
N ARG A 489 -2.56 -8.39 13.93
CA ARG A 489 -3.30 -9.49 14.53
C ARG A 489 -2.48 -10.77 14.64
N ILE A 490 -1.67 -11.07 13.63
CA ILE A 490 -0.77 -12.25 13.63
C ILE A 490 0.29 -12.13 14.73
N SER A 491 0.73 -10.91 15.06
CA SER A 491 1.77 -10.68 16.07
C SER A 491 1.46 -11.29 17.45
N GLY A 492 0.18 -11.44 17.79
CA GLY A 492 -0.26 -11.97 19.07
C GLY A 492 -0.02 -11.04 20.27
N VAL A 493 0.50 -9.82 20.06
CA VAL A 493 0.77 -8.87 21.14
C VAL A 493 -0.54 -8.22 21.60
N PRO A 494 -1.04 -8.48 22.83
CA PRO A 494 -2.42 -8.13 23.20
C PRO A 494 -2.77 -6.65 23.00
N SER A 495 -1.90 -5.73 23.43
CA SER A 495 -2.13 -4.28 23.30
C SER A 495 -2.21 -3.81 21.84
N ILE A 496 -1.42 -4.42 20.96
CA ILE A 496 -1.43 -4.12 19.52
C ILE A 496 -2.69 -4.71 18.87
N VAL A 497 -3.03 -5.95 19.22
CA VAL A 497 -4.23 -6.64 18.71
C VAL A 497 -5.48 -5.86 19.10
N ASP A 498 -5.59 -5.40 20.34
CA ASP A 498 -6.73 -4.60 20.82
C ASP A 498 -6.84 -3.28 20.07
N ALA A 499 -5.74 -2.52 19.98
CA ALA A 499 -5.72 -1.24 19.26
C ALA A 499 -6.05 -1.41 17.76
N CYS A 500 -5.51 -2.44 17.13
CA CYS A 500 -5.81 -2.82 15.75
C CYS A 500 -7.29 -3.14 15.57
N SER A 501 -7.87 -3.91 16.49
CA SER A 501 -9.25 -4.36 16.40
C SER A 501 -10.24 -3.22 16.51
N ASP A 502 -10.02 -2.30 17.46
CA ASP A 502 -10.82 -1.09 17.61
C ASP A 502 -10.73 -0.18 16.39
N PHE A 503 -9.60 -0.23 15.69
CA PHE A 503 -9.41 0.52 14.47
C PHE A 503 -10.11 -0.11 13.27
N ILE A 504 -9.97 -1.43 13.08
CA ILE A 504 -10.69 -2.20 12.05
C ILE A 504 -12.20 -1.96 12.14
N GLU A 505 -12.77 -1.98 13.35
CA GLU A 505 -14.21 -1.78 13.56
C GLU A 505 -14.74 -0.45 12.99
N ARG A 506 -13.89 0.58 12.96
CA ARG A 506 -14.25 1.89 12.41
C ARG A 506 -14.12 1.95 10.88
N LEU A 507 -13.39 1.02 10.27
CA LEU A 507 -13.21 0.93 8.82
C LEU A 507 -14.30 0.07 8.16
N ILE A 508 -14.91 -0.86 8.89
CA ILE A 508 -15.99 -1.73 8.38
C ILE A 508 -17.10 -0.94 7.69
N PRO A 509 -17.70 0.12 8.29
CA PRO A 509 -18.78 0.85 7.63
C PRO A 509 -18.34 1.53 6.33
N VAL A 510 -17.07 1.93 6.24
CA VAL A 510 -16.51 2.57 5.04
C VAL A 510 -16.46 1.57 3.90
N GLU A 511 -15.82 0.42 4.11
CA GLU A 511 -15.70 -0.62 3.07
C GLU A 511 -17.04 -1.28 2.72
N MET A 512 -17.99 -1.29 3.65
CA MET A 512 -19.34 -1.81 3.40
C MET A 512 -20.24 -0.81 2.67
N SER A 513 -19.91 0.48 2.70
CA SER A 513 -20.66 1.52 1.98
C SER A 513 -20.30 1.64 0.50
N VAL A 514 -19.20 1.00 0.08
CA VAL A 514 -18.72 0.99 -1.32
C VAL A 514 -18.98 -0.40 -1.89
N GLY A 515 -19.77 -0.50 -2.96
CA GLY A 515 -20.00 -1.77 -3.65
C GLY A 515 -18.74 -2.29 -4.34
N CYS A 516 -18.61 -3.61 -4.47
CA CYS A 516 -17.51 -4.20 -5.23
C CYS A 516 -17.55 -3.75 -6.70
N GLY A 517 -16.44 -3.17 -7.19
CA GLY A 517 -16.32 -2.65 -8.55
C GLY A 517 -16.78 -1.21 -8.76
N GLU A 518 -17.32 -0.54 -7.73
CA GLU A 518 -17.69 0.89 -7.81
C GLU A 518 -16.46 1.81 -7.81
N VAL A 519 -15.39 1.37 -7.14
CA VAL A 519 -14.11 2.07 -7.02
C VAL A 519 -12.96 1.13 -7.40
N GLU A 520 -11.91 1.68 -8.03
CA GLU A 520 -10.68 0.94 -8.32
C GLU A 520 -10.13 0.32 -7.02
N HIS A 521 -9.67 -0.93 -7.08
CA HIS A 521 -9.14 -1.69 -5.93
C HIS A 521 -10.17 -2.09 -4.85
N SER A 522 -11.47 -1.82 -5.02
CA SER A 522 -12.51 -2.22 -4.04
C SER A 522 -12.47 -3.71 -3.66
N ALA A 523 -12.26 -4.62 -4.62
CA ALA A 523 -12.17 -6.05 -4.31
C ALA A 523 -10.94 -6.43 -3.49
N ILE A 524 -9.76 -5.89 -3.83
CA ILE A 524 -8.55 -6.16 -3.04
C ILE A 524 -8.68 -5.60 -1.62
N ASN A 525 -9.27 -4.41 -1.47
CA ASN A 525 -9.55 -3.82 -0.17
C ASN A 525 -10.42 -4.76 0.68
N LYS A 526 -11.51 -5.29 0.10
CA LYS A 526 -12.46 -6.17 0.80
C LYS A 526 -11.82 -7.49 1.24
N VAL A 527 -11.08 -8.19 0.36
CA VAL A 527 -10.43 -9.46 0.76
C VAL A 527 -9.29 -9.23 1.75
N MET A 528 -8.59 -8.11 1.67
CA MET A 528 -7.54 -7.75 2.63
C MET A 528 -8.11 -7.38 3.99
N LEU A 529 -9.24 -6.67 4.02
CA LEU A 529 -9.97 -6.39 5.27
C LEU A 529 -10.53 -7.69 5.88
N ALA A 530 -11.09 -8.59 5.07
CA ALA A 530 -11.53 -9.90 5.53
C ALA A 530 -10.38 -10.72 6.14
N ALA A 531 -9.18 -10.67 5.55
CA ALA A 531 -7.99 -11.30 6.13
C ALA A 531 -7.57 -10.64 7.44
N ALA A 532 -7.62 -9.30 7.53
CA ALA A 532 -7.31 -8.58 8.77
C ALA A 532 -8.32 -8.87 9.90
N LEU A 533 -9.59 -9.08 9.57
CA LEU A 533 -10.63 -9.51 10.51
C LEU A 533 -10.39 -10.95 10.98
N CYS A 534 -10.07 -11.84 10.05
CA CYS A 534 -9.97 -13.28 10.27
C CYS A 534 -8.62 -13.82 9.78
N PRO A 535 -7.51 -13.53 10.49
CA PRO A 535 -6.15 -13.82 10.02
C PRO A 535 -5.76 -15.31 10.05
N GLY A 536 -6.70 -16.21 10.37
CA GLY A 536 -6.43 -17.58 10.82
C GLY A 536 -5.43 -18.37 9.97
N GLU A 537 -5.62 -18.44 8.64
CA GLU A 537 -4.69 -19.18 7.78
C GLU A 537 -3.37 -18.45 7.47
N TRP A 538 -3.25 -17.18 7.81
CA TRP A 538 -1.99 -16.46 7.70
C TRP A 538 -1.04 -16.77 8.85
N ALA A 539 -1.56 -17.21 9.99
CA ALA A 539 -0.75 -17.62 11.13
C ALA A 539 0.04 -18.90 10.81
N LYS A 540 1.24 -19.00 11.39
CA LYS A 540 2.08 -20.18 11.38
C LYS A 540 1.39 -21.28 12.17
N ARG A 541 1.37 -22.48 11.62
CA ARG A 541 0.85 -23.68 12.27
C ARG A 541 1.96 -24.38 13.08
N GLU A 542 1.54 -25.24 14.00
CA GLU A 542 2.48 -26.05 14.79
C GLU A 542 3.28 -27.01 13.92
N ASP A 543 2.67 -27.54 12.86
CA ASP A 543 3.28 -28.43 11.87
C ASP A 543 4.12 -27.70 10.82
N ASP A 544 4.08 -26.36 10.77
CA ASP A 544 4.95 -25.61 9.87
C ASP A 544 6.38 -25.56 10.42
N PRO A 545 7.39 -25.70 9.55
CA PRO A 545 8.78 -25.57 9.96
C PRO A 545 9.05 -24.14 10.45
N SER A 546 10.06 -24.04 11.30
CA SER A 546 10.71 -22.77 11.51
C SER A 546 12.02 -22.75 10.74
N VAL A 547 12.32 -21.59 10.19
CA VAL A 547 13.54 -21.35 9.43
C VAL A 547 14.53 -20.58 10.29
N GLY A 548 15.80 -20.94 10.15
CA GLY A 548 16.91 -20.47 10.97
C GLY A 548 17.82 -19.46 10.29
#